data_AF-R4YUS1-F1
#
_entry.id   AF-R4YUS1-F1
#
_cell.length_a   1.000
_cell.length_b   1.000
_cell.length_c   1.000
_cell.angle_alpha   90.00
_cell.angle_beta   90.00
_cell.angle_gamma   90.00
#
_symmetry.space_group_name_H-M   'P 1'
#
loop_
_entity.id
_entity.type
_entity.pdbx_description
1 polymer ?
#
loop_
_entity_poly.entity_id
_entity_poly.type
_entity_poly.pdbx_seq_one_letter_code
_entity_poly.pdbx_strand_id
1 'polypeptide(L)' 'MLSFFKRDPAKKLRKAYMAKLEQAMQAQRSGDIKSYSFITSEADVMHKEIMKLEANDK' A
#
# COMPACT_ATOMS: atom_id res chain seq x y z
N MET A 1 -6.69 -28.14 6.01
CA MET A 1 -5.71 -27.54 6.96
C MET A 1 -5.68 -26.03 6.75
N LEU A 2 -6.40 -25.29 7.59
CA LEU A 2 -6.51 -23.82 7.54
C LEU A 2 -5.33 -23.19 8.30
N SER A 3 -4.25 -22.86 7.60
CA SER A 3 -3.12 -22.08 8.17
C SER A 3 -3.49 -20.59 8.32
N PHE A 4 -4.58 -20.32 9.04
CA PHE A 4 -5.24 -19.01 9.09
C PHE A 4 -4.63 -18.00 10.07
N PHE A 5 -3.49 -18.29 10.69
CA PHE A 5 -2.95 -17.45 11.78
C PHE A 5 -1.50 -17.02 11.65
N LYS A 6 -0.87 -17.16 10.48
CA LYS A 6 0.28 -16.29 10.20
C LYS A 6 -0.26 -14.90 9.88
N ARG A 7 -0.24 -14.01 10.88
CA ARG A 7 -0.39 -12.56 10.69
C ARG A 7 0.73 -12.16 9.75
N ASP A 8 0.44 -12.13 8.46
CA ASP A 8 1.35 -11.64 7.44
C ASP A 8 1.28 -10.11 7.48
N PRO A 9 2.28 -9.43 8.10
CA PRO A 9 2.29 -7.98 8.18
C PRO A 9 2.36 -7.34 6.79
N ALA A 10 2.98 -8.01 5.82
CA ALA A 10 3.03 -7.57 4.43
C ALA A 10 1.63 -7.61 3.80
N LYS A 11 0.80 -8.63 4.08
CA LYS A 11 -0.59 -8.68 3.61
C LYS A 11 -1.45 -7.52 4.15
N LYS A 12 -1.26 -7.12 5.41
CA LYS A 12 -1.96 -5.95 5.99
C LYS A 12 -1.52 -4.65 5.31
N LEU A 13 -0.21 -4.47 5.13
CA LEU A 13 0.36 -3.31 4.44
C LEU A 13 -0.06 -3.22 2.97
N ARG A 14 -0.09 -4.35 2.25
CA ARG A 14 -0.60 -4.43 0.87
C ARG A 14 -2.04 -3.92 0.77
N LYS A 15 -2.91 -4.30 1.71
CA LYS A 15 -4.30 -3.81 1.73
C LYS A 15 -4.36 -2.28 1.93
N ALA A 16 -3.54 -1.74 2.83
CA ALA A 16 -3.46 -0.29 3.05
C ALA A 16 -2.90 0.45 1.81
N TYR A 17 -1.87 -0.11 1.18
CA TYR A 17 -1.30 0.39 -0.08
C TYR A 17 -2.35 0.45 -1.21
N MET A 18 -3.14 -0.62 -1.39
CA MET A 18 -4.21 -0.62 -2.41
C MET A 18 -5.27 0.46 -2.13
N ALA A 19 -5.65 0.66 -0.86
CA ALA A 19 -6.58 1.73 -0.50
C ALA A 19 -6.01 3.13 -0.81
N LYS A 20 -4.70 3.33 -0.61
CA LYS A 20 -4.02 4.59 -0.97
C LYS A 20 -3.96 4.79 -2.49
N LEU A 21 -3.73 3.74 -3.27
CA LEU A 21 -3.79 3.84 -4.73
C LEU A 21 -5.20 4.21 -5.21
N GLU A 22 -6.24 3.66 -4.59
CA GLU A 22 -7.62 4.04 -4.90
C GLU A 22 -7.88 5.52 -4.58
N GLN A 23 -7.42 6.02 -3.43
CA GLN A 23 -7.49 7.44 -3.08
C GLN A 23 -6.71 8.32 -4.08
N ALA A 24 -5.52 7.88 -4.50
CA ALA A 24 -4.74 8.59 -5.52
C ALA A 24 -5.50 8.65 -6.85
N MET A 25 -6.13 7.56 -7.28
CA MET A 25 -6.95 7.54 -8.50
C MET A 25 -8.13 8.49 -8.41
N GLN A 26 -8.80 8.57 -7.25
CA GLN A 26 -9.90 9.52 -7.03
C GLN A 26 -9.40 10.98 -7.06
N ALA A 27 -8.26 11.27 -6.43
CA ALA A 27 -7.62 12.58 -6.47
C ALA A 27 -7.22 12.97 -7.90
N GLN A 28 -6.64 12.03 -8.66
CA GLN A 28 -6.29 12.24 -10.06
C GLN A 28 -7.53 12.52 -10.93
N ARG A 29 -8.60 11.74 -10.76
CA ARG A 29 -9.86 11.91 -11.52
C ARG A 29 -10.58 13.20 -11.19
N SER A 30 -10.47 13.70 -9.97
CA SER A 30 -11.02 14.99 -9.55
C SER A 30 -10.15 16.18 -9.94
N GLY A 31 -8.93 15.94 -10.45
CA GLY A 31 -7.97 17.00 -10.80
C GLY A 31 -7.22 17.57 -9.60
N ASP A 32 -7.30 16.96 -8.42
CA ASP A 32 -6.53 17.35 -7.25
C ASP A 32 -5.09 16.80 -7.33
N ILE A 33 -4.27 17.49 -8.12
CA ILE A 33 -2.88 17.11 -8.38
C ILE A 33 -2.03 17.15 -7.10
N LYS A 34 -2.33 18.07 -6.18
CA LYS A 34 -1.57 18.20 -4.92
C LYS A 34 -1.80 16.98 -4.04
N SER A 35 -3.06 16.61 -3.83
CA SER A 35 -3.39 15.41 -3.06
C SER A 35 -2.91 14.15 -3.77
N TYR A 36 -3.05 14.07 -5.09
CA TYR A 36 -2.50 12.95 -5.86
C TYR A 36 -0.99 12.79 -5.62
N SER A 37 -0.20 13.85 -5.77
CA SER A 37 1.26 13.80 -5.55
C SER A 37 1.60 13.33 -4.13
N PHE A 38 0.91 13.86 -3.13
CA PHE A 38 1.11 13.49 -1.74
C PHE A 38 0.77 12.01 -1.48
N ILE A 39 -0.44 11.57 -1.87
CA ILE A 39 -0.92 10.20 -1.66
C ILE A 39 -0.03 9.18 -2.39
N THR A 40 0.41 9.51 -3.61
CA THR A 40 1.29 8.62 -4.38
C THR A 40 2.66 8.49 -3.70
N SER A 41 3.19 9.58 -3.13
CA SER A 41 4.45 9.52 -2.37
C SER A 41 4.34 8.64 -1.11
N GLU A 42 3.20 8.70 -0.40
CA GLU A 42 2.93 7.82 0.75
C GLU A 42 2.79 6.36 0.32
N ALA A 43 2.15 6.11 -0.82
CA ALA A 43 2.00 4.78 -1.40
C ALA A 43 3.38 4.18 -1.75
N ASP A 44 4.31 4.97 -2.29
CA ASP A 44 5.67 4.53 -2.60
C ASP A 44 6.46 4.12 -1.34
N VAL A 45 6.28 4.86 -0.23
CA VAL A 45 6.90 4.50 1.05
C VAL A 45 6.35 3.16 1.55
N MET A 46 5.03 2.97 1.51
CA MET A 46 4.41 1.69 1.87
C MET A 46 4.88 0.54 0.97
N HIS A 47 5.04 0.77 -0.33
CA HIS A 47 5.53 -0.24 -1.26
C HIS A 47 6.95 -0.69 -0.89
N LYS A 48 7.84 0.24 -0.53
CA LYS A 48 9.19 -0.08 -0.05
C LYS A 48 9.17 -0.90 1.24
N GLU A 49 8.26 -0.61 2.16
CA GLU A 49 8.10 -1.39 3.40
C GLU A 49 7.58 -2.80 3.12
N ILE A 50 6.61 -2.94 2.21
CA ILE A 50 6.10 -4.24 1.75
C ILE A 50 7.24 -5.09 1.18
N MET A 51 8.05 -4.51 0.29
CA MET A 51 9.20 -5.21 -0.33
C MET A 51 10.24 -5.64 0.71
N LYS A 52 10.49 -4.83 1.75
CA LYS A 52 11.40 -5.19 2.85
C LYS A 52 10.86 -6.35 3.68
N LEU A 53 9.56 -6.34 4.01
CA LEU A 53 8.93 -7.42 4.76
C LEU A 53 8.95 -8.73 3.98
N GLU A 54 8.64 -8.68 2.68
CA GLU A 54 8.66 -9.86 1.81
C GLU A 54 10.08 -10.41 1.57
N ALA A 55 11.09 -9.54 1.58
CA ALA A 55 12.48 -9.96 1.51
C ALA A 55 12.96 -10.62 2.81
N ASN A 56 12.44 -10.19 3.97
CA ASN A 56 12.77 -10.74 5.29
C ASN A 56 12.00 -12.04 5.60
N ASP A 57 10.85 -12.27 4.96
CA ASP A 57 10.03 -13.48 5.11
C ASP A 57 10.51 -14.64 4.19
N LYS A 58 11.57 -14.45 3.40
CA LYS A 58 12.26 -15.50 2.62
C LYS A 58 13.33 -16.21 3.44
#